data_AF-A0A7T7ANM1-F1
#
_entry.id   AF-A0A7T7ANM1-F1
#
_cell.length_a   1.000
_cell.length_b   1.000
_cell.length_c   1.000
_cell.angle_alpha   90.00
_cell.angle_beta   90.00
_cell.angle_gamma   90.00
#
_symmetry.space_group_name_H-M   'P 1'
#
loop_
_entity.id
_entity.type
_entity.pdbx_description
1 polymer ?
#
loop_
_entity_poly.entity_id
_entity_poly.type
_entity_poly.pdbx_seq_one_letter_code
_entity_poly.pdbx_strand_id
1 'polypeptide(L)' 'MKKFEYKLMKTDAKGILGGKVNVEELEYELNQLGQQGWELMENIGMNQDYGSTRYLISVFKREI' A
#
# COMPACT_ATOMS: atom_id res chain seq x y z
N MET A 1 16.68 9.12 -21.23
CA MET A 1 16.07 7.99 -20.49
C MET A 1 15.16 8.58 -19.44
N LYS A 2 13.97 8.00 -19.23
CA LYS A 2 13.05 8.44 -18.17
C LYS A 2 13.70 8.17 -16.81
N LYS A 3 13.53 9.09 -15.86
CA LYS A 3 13.94 8.90 -14.46
C LYS A 3 12.68 8.72 -13.62
N PHE A 4 12.81 7.98 -12.52
CA PHE A 4 11.68 7.70 -11.65
C PHE A 4 12.09 7.91 -10.20
N GLU A 5 11.14 8.36 -9.39
CA GLU A 5 11.19 8.22 -7.93
C GLU A 5 10.19 7.16 -7.48
N TYR A 6 10.49 6.51 -6.35
CA TYR A 6 9.69 5.42 -5.79
C TYR A 6 9.23 5.76 -4.38
N LYS A 7 8.03 5.29 -4.03
CA LYS A 7 7.43 5.47 -2.70
C LYS A 7 6.86 4.15 -2.20
N LEU A 8 7.04 3.90 -0.90
CA LEU A 8 6.45 2.78 -0.19
C LEU A 8 5.39 3.31 0.78
N MET A 9 4.19 2.73 0.74
CA MET A 9 3.11 3.01 1.68
C MET A 9 2.80 1.75 2.48
N LYS A 10 2.91 1.85 3.81
CA LYS A 10 2.54 0.76 4.71
C LYS A 10 1.11 0.97 5.20
N THR A 11 0.27 -0.03 5.01
CA THR A 11 -1.12 -0.05 5.50
C THR A 11 -1.27 -1.18 6.51
N ASP A 12 -1.49 -0.83 7.79
CA ASP A 12 -1.67 -1.83 8.85
C ASP A 12 -3.05 -2.50 8.76
N ALA A 13 -3.10 -3.82 8.95
CA ALA A 13 -4.36 -4.52 9.14
C ALA A 13 -4.81 -4.34 10.60
N LYS A 14 -5.85 -3.53 10.83
CA LYS A 14 -6.34 -3.21 12.18
C LYS A 14 -7.18 -4.37 12.74
N GLY A 15 -7.13 -4.59 14.06
CA GLY A 15 -7.91 -5.63 14.81
C GLY A 15 -7.06 -6.45 15.78
N ILE A 16 -7.65 -6.90 16.91
CA ILE A 16 -6.96 -7.60 18.03
C ILE A 16 -6.26 -8.89 17.60
N LEU A 17 -6.67 -9.50 16.47
CA LEU A 17 -6.12 -10.74 15.92
C LEU A 17 -5.47 -10.56 14.52
N GLY A 18 -5.15 -9.32 14.10
CA GLY A 18 -4.59 -9.07 12.76
C GLY A 18 -5.61 -9.43 11.68
N GLY A 19 -6.59 -8.55 11.44
CA GLY A 19 -7.83 -8.99 10.82
C GLY A 19 -8.03 -8.55 9.39
N LYS A 20 -8.12 -7.23 9.16
CA LYS A 20 -8.57 -6.69 7.87
C LYS A 20 -7.96 -5.33 7.64
N VAL A 21 -7.50 -5.11 6.41
CA VAL A 21 -7.22 -3.76 5.93
C VAL A 21 -8.57 -3.05 5.78
N ASN A 22 -8.65 -1.81 6.27
CA ASN A 22 -9.80 -0.97 5.99
C ASN A 22 -9.74 -0.58 4.50
N VAL A 23 -10.62 -1.16 3.69
CA VAL A 23 -10.62 -0.99 2.24
C VAL A 23 -10.95 0.46 1.85
N GLU A 24 -11.85 1.13 2.58
CA GLU A 24 -12.22 2.53 2.30
C GLU A 24 -11.05 3.48 2.58
N GLU A 25 -10.33 3.25 3.68
CA GLU A 25 -9.13 4.03 4.03
C GLU A 25 -8.01 3.79 3.01
N LEU A 26 -7.80 2.54 2.59
CA LEU A 26 -6.82 2.22 1.55
C LEU A 26 -7.20 2.87 0.21
N GLU A 27 -8.45 2.76 -0.22
CA GLU A 27 -8.94 3.36 -1.47
C GLU A 27 -8.75 4.88 -1.47
N TYR A 28 -9.07 5.55 -0.37
CA TYR A 28 -8.83 6.97 -0.21
C TYR A 28 -7.36 7.33 -0.41
N GLU A 29 -6.43 6.66 0.27
CA GLU A 29 -4.99 6.92 0.15
C GLU A 29 -4.47 6.65 -1.27
N LEU A 30 -4.93 5.56 -1.92
CA LEU A 30 -4.58 5.26 -3.31
C LEU A 30 -5.01 6.37 -4.26
N ASN A 31 -6.23 6.88 -4.10
CA ASN A 31 -6.75 7.97 -4.92
C ASN A 31 -5.98 9.28 -4.68
N GLN A 32 -5.65 9.60 -3.43
CA GLN A 32 -4.87 10.79 -3.09
C GLN A 32 -3.45 10.73 -3.70
N LEU A 33 -2.83 9.55 -3.73
CA LEU A 33 -1.54 9.34 -4.39
C LEU A 33 -1.66 9.42 -5.92
N GLY A 34 -2.72 8.86 -6.50
CA GLY A 34 -3.02 8.98 -7.93
C GLY A 34 -3.16 10.43 -8.38
N GLN A 35 -3.86 11.27 -7.60
CA GLN A 35 -3.97 12.72 -7.87
C GLN A 35 -2.62 13.47 -7.82
N GLN A 36 -1.65 12.94 -7.08
CA GLN A 36 -0.28 13.47 -7.00
C GLN A 36 0.65 12.93 -8.11
N GLY A 37 0.12 12.14 -9.05
CA GLY A 37 0.87 11.56 -10.15
C GLY A 37 1.64 10.28 -9.80
N TRP A 38 1.34 9.64 -8.67
CA TRP A 38 1.91 8.34 -8.34
C TRP A 38 1.14 7.21 -9.01
N GLU A 39 1.88 6.28 -9.61
CA GLU A 39 1.35 5.06 -10.20
C GLU A 39 1.59 3.88 -9.27
N LEU A 40 0.53 3.15 -8.91
CA LEU A 40 0.64 1.91 -8.14
C LEU A 40 1.28 0.82 -9.01
N MET A 41 2.36 0.22 -8.52
CA MET A 41 3.11 -0.83 -9.21
C MET A 41 2.82 -2.22 -8.65
N GLU A 42 2.88 -2.35 -7.33
CA GLU A 42 2.77 -3.65 -6.66
C GLU A 42 2.14 -3.50 -5.28
N ASN A 43 1.50 -4.57 -4.82
CA ASN A 43 0.95 -4.65 -3.48
C ASN A 43 1.40 -5.95 -2.80
N ILE A 44 2.15 -5.82 -1.72
CA ILE A 44 2.80 -6.94 -1.01
C ILE A 44 2.09 -7.14 0.33
N GLY A 45 1.38 -8.25 0.50
CA GLY A 45 0.81 -8.65 1.79
C GLY A 45 1.88 -9.31 2.66
N MET A 46 2.19 -8.74 3.82
CA MET A 46 3.07 -9.38 4.80
C MET A 46 2.22 -10.13 5.82
N ASN A 47 2.29 -11.46 5.76
CA ASN A 47 1.59 -12.35 6.68
C ASN A 47 2.40 -12.52 7.97
N GLN A 48 1.72 -12.45 9.10
CA GLN A 48 2.16 -12.95 10.39
C GLN A 48 1.91 -14.46 10.49
N ASP A 49 2.54 -15.08 11.49
CA ASP A 49 2.38 -16.49 11.81
C ASP A 49 0.91 -16.95 11.74
N TYR A 50 0.70 -18.18 11.26
CA TYR A 50 -0.63 -18.78 11.06
C TYR A 50 -1.54 -18.11 10.00
N GLY A 51 -0.98 -17.32 9.07
CA GLY A 51 -1.69 -16.86 7.87
C GLY A 51 -2.54 -15.59 8.05
N SER A 52 -2.38 -14.88 9.17
CA SER A 52 -3.00 -13.57 9.38
C SER A 52 -2.19 -12.50 8.65
N THR A 53 -2.80 -11.63 7.85
CA THR A 53 -2.07 -10.50 7.24
C THR A 53 -1.85 -9.41 8.28
N ARG A 54 -0.59 -9.03 8.54
CA ARG A 54 -0.24 -7.99 9.53
C ARG A 54 -0.31 -6.59 8.92
N TYR A 55 0.23 -6.44 7.71
CA TYR A 55 0.19 -5.18 6.97
C TYR A 55 0.43 -5.43 5.49
N LEU A 56 0.06 -4.42 4.71
CA LEU A 56 0.22 -4.34 3.27
C LEU A 56 1.28 -3.29 2.94
N ILE A 57 2.18 -3.58 2.01
CA ILE A 57 3.10 -2.60 1.44
C ILE A 57 2.70 -2.35 -0.01
N SER A 58 2.28 -1.12 -0.30
CA SER A 58 2.01 -0.68 -1.67
C SER A 58 3.21 0.09 -2.21
N VAL A 59 3.70 -0.33 -3.38
CA VAL A 59 4.85 0.25 -4.07
C VAL A 59 4.36 1.16 -5.19
N PHE A 60 4.85 2.39 -5.23
CA PHE A 60 4.51 3.37 -6.25
C PHE A 60 5.74 3.88 -6.98
N LYS A 61 5.54 4.37 -8.20
CA LYS A 61 6.53 5.15 -8.96
C LYS A 61 5.90 6.42 -9.52
N ARG A 62 6.72 7.44 -9.79
CA ARG A 62 6.37 8.56 -10.68
C ARG A 62 7.58 9.02 -11.47
N GLU A 63 7.37 9.54 -12.68
CA GLU A 63 8.43 10.07 -13.54
C GLU A 63 8.94 11.42 -13.01
N ILE A 64 10.26 11.67 -13.12
CA ILE A 64 10.93 12.92 -12.74
C ILE A 64 11.72 13.52 -13.90
#